data_AF-A0ABD3DD24-F1
#
_entry.id   AF-A0ABD3DD24-F1
#
_cell.length_a   1.000
_cell.length_b   1.000
_cell.length_c   1.000
_cell.angle_alpha   90.00
_cell.angle_beta   90.00
_cell.angle_gamma   90.00
#
_symmetry.space_group_name_H-M   'P 1'
#
loop_
_entity.id
_entity.type
_entity.pdbx_description
1 polymer ?
#
loop_
_entity_poly.entity_id
_entity_poly.type
_entity_poly.pdbx_seq_one_letter_code
_entity_poly.pdbx_strand_id
1 'polypeptide(L)'
;MAMKNGLKLFVSKLSSAPSIAPKSVNRAIHSTSVKNMSGGHGHDEPYYLHAKHMYNLDRMKYQKTTMSLAVLTAFSIGVGVPIFAVVFQQKKTASG
;
A
#
# COMPACT_ATOMS: atom_id res chain seq x y z
N MET A 1 22.70 -25.70 30.43
CA MET A 1 21.40 -26.12 30.98
C MET A 1 21.30 -25.69 32.45
N ALA A 2 20.18 -25.07 32.82
CA ALA A 2 19.62 -24.89 34.17
C ALA A 2 20.42 -24.12 35.25
N MET A 3 20.30 -22.78 35.25
CA MET A 3 20.30 -21.99 36.49
C MET A 3 18.85 -21.55 36.72
N LYS A 4 18.16 -22.22 37.65
CA LYS A 4 16.77 -21.92 38.01
C LYS A 4 16.78 -20.85 39.10
N ASN A 5 16.30 -19.67 38.75
CA ASN A 5 16.25 -18.49 39.62
C ASN A 5 15.40 -18.72 40.87
N GLY A 6 15.87 -18.14 41.97
CA GLY A 6 15.39 -18.35 43.33
C GLY A 6 13.99 -17.81 43.62
N LEU A 7 13.15 -18.70 44.15
CA LEU A 7 11.91 -18.37 44.86
C LEU A 7 12.22 -18.28 46.36
N LYS A 8 12.55 -17.07 46.82
CA LYS A 8 12.52 -16.71 48.25
C LYS A 8 12.07 -15.27 48.41
N LEU A 9 10.76 -15.01 48.36
CA LEU A 9 10.20 -13.76 48.89
C LEU A 9 8.88 -14.03 49.61
N PHE A 10 8.99 -14.16 50.94
CA PHE A 10 8.11 -13.61 51.98
C PHE A 10 6.59 -13.80 51.87
N VAL A 11 6.14 -15.02 52.19
CA VAL A 11 4.85 -15.22 52.87
C VAL A 11 5.03 -14.95 54.36
N SER A 12 4.86 -13.69 54.79
CA SER A 12 4.70 -13.37 56.21
C SER A 12 4.24 -11.93 56.45
N LYS A 13 2.96 -11.62 56.20
CA LYS A 13 2.17 -10.71 57.06
C LYS A 13 0.70 -10.69 56.68
N LEU A 14 -0.04 -11.67 57.19
CA LEU A 14 -1.47 -11.51 57.48
C LEU A 14 -1.57 -11.17 58.96
N SER A 15 -1.97 -9.93 59.29
CA SER A 15 -2.41 -9.58 60.65
C SER A 15 -3.15 -8.24 60.68
N SER A 16 -4.46 -8.34 60.92
CA SER A 16 -5.32 -7.42 61.70
C SER A 16 -5.96 -6.18 61.06
N ALA A 17 -7.27 -6.31 60.81
CA ALA A 17 -8.42 -5.37 60.95
C ALA A 17 -8.47 -4.04 60.13
N PRO A 18 -9.65 -3.42 59.93
CA PRO A 18 -11.06 -3.88 59.99
C PRO A 18 -11.74 -3.92 58.60
N SER A 19 -12.90 -4.58 58.50
CA SER A 19 -13.73 -4.66 57.30
C SER A 19 -14.26 -3.27 56.89
N ILE A 20 -13.54 -2.58 56.01
CA ILE A 20 -14.04 -1.38 55.34
C ILE A 20 -14.51 -1.85 53.96
N ALA A 21 -15.81 -2.16 53.87
CA ALA A 21 -16.47 -2.39 52.61
C ALA A 21 -16.23 -1.17 51.70
N PRO A 22 -15.61 -1.32 50.52
CA PRO A 22 -15.48 -0.20 49.61
C PRO A 22 -16.88 0.16 49.13
N LYS A 23 -17.34 1.37 49.46
CA LYS A 23 -18.52 1.97 48.83
C LYS A 23 -18.33 1.84 47.32
N SER A 24 -19.28 1.19 46.65
CA SER A 24 -19.29 1.07 45.19
C SER A 24 -19.41 2.46 44.59
N VAL A 25 -18.26 3.09 44.33
CA VAL A 25 -18.19 4.31 43.54
C VAL A 25 -18.45 3.87 42.11
N ASN A 26 -19.59 4.25 41.56
CA ASN A 26 -19.89 4.10 40.14
C ASN A 26 -19.01 5.07 39.35
N ARG A 27 -17.72 4.73 39.23
CA ARG A 27 -16.83 5.38 38.29
C ARG A 27 -17.16 4.74 36.94
N ALA A 28 -18.10 5.36 36.23
CA ALA A 28 -18.37 5.03 34.84
C ALA A 28 -17.05 5.05 34.08
N ILE A 29 -16.53 3.88 33.74
CA ILE A 29 -15.42 3.76 32.83
C ILE A 29 -16.00 4.20 31.48
N HIS A 30 -15.80 5.47 31.12
CA HIS A 30 -15.92 5.91 29.75
C HIS A 30 -14.83 5.16 28.98
N SER A 31 -15.17 3.93 28.58
CA SER A 31 -14.50 3.27 27.49
C SER A 31 -14.79 4.17 26.29
N THR A 32 -13.84 5.02 25.93
CA THR A 32 -13.76 5.47 24.54
C THR A 32 -13.51 4.18 23.78
N SER A 33 -14.60 3.52 23.37
CA SER A 33 -14.56 2.51 22.34
C SER A 33 -13.65 3.08 21.27
N VAL A 34 -12.51 2.41 21.03
CA VAL A 34 -11.73 2.66 19.82
C VAL A 34 -12.77 2.44 18.74
N LYS A 35 -13.29 3.53 18.17
CA LYS A 35 -14.20 3.47 17.05
C LYS A 35 -13.40 2.68 16.03
N ASN A 36 -13.76 1.40 15.87
CA ASN A 36 -13.26 0.61 14.78
C ASN A 36 -13.60 1.46 13.56
N MET A 37 -12.59 2.06 12.95
CA MET A 37 -12.67 2.42 11.55
C MET A 37 -12.64 1.09 10.81
N SER A 38 -13.69 0.28 11.02
CA SER A 38 -14.05 -0.83 10.16
C SER A 38 -14.11 -0.21 8.79
N GLY A 39 -13.14 -0.62 7.97
CA GLY A 39 -12.70 0.05 6.77
C GLY A 39 -13.86 0.47 5.88
N GLY A 40 -13.62 1.64 5.27
CA GLY A 40 -14.19 2.14 4.03
C GLY A 40 -15.51 1.52 3.62
N HIS A 41 -16.56 2.32 3.82
CA HIS A 41 -17.76 2.29 3.00
C HIS A 41 -17.35 1.98 1.55
N GLY A 42 -17.72 0.80 1.05
CA GLY A 42 -17.44 0.36 -0.31
C GLY A 42 -18.09 1.33 -1.27
N HIS A 43 -17.31 2.30 -1.73
CA HIS A 43 -17.61 3.01 -2.95
C HIS A 43 -17.23 2.06 -4.09
N ASP A 44 -18.06 1.99 -5.13
CA ASP A 44 -17.72 1.43 -6.44
C ASP A 44 -16.61 2.25 -7.12
N GLU A 45 -15.58 2.62 -6.37
CA GLU A 45 -14.47 3.41 -6.83
C GLU A 45 -13.50 2.50 -7.58
N PRO A 46 -13.12 2.90 -8.79
CA PRO A 46 -12.40 2.01 -9.66
C PRO A 46 -11.03 1.70 -9.06
N TYR A 47 -10.61 0.44 -9.19
CA TYR A 47 -9.40 -0.14 -8.58
C TYR A 47 -8.12 0.71 -8.74
N TYR A 48 -8.04 1.56 -9.77
CA TYR A 48 -6.91 2.45 -10.00
C TYR A 48 -6.84 3.67 -9.05
N LEU A 49 -7.93 4.02 -8.35
CA LEU A 49 -7.99 5.22 -7.51
C LEU A 49 -7.28 5.05 -6.15
N HIS A 50 -7.30 3.84 -5.60
CA HIS A 50 -6.65 3.47 -4.34
C HIS A 50 -5.60 2.36 -4.51
N ALA A 51 -5.04 2.22 -5.71
CA ALA A 51 -4.01 1.22 -5.98
C ALA A 51 -2.72 1.50 -5.18
N LYS A 52 -2.13 0.44 -4.61
CA LYS A 52 -0.84 0.53 -3.89
C LYS A 52 0.32 0.99 -4.79
N HIS A 53 0.23 0.74 -6.09
CA HIS A 53 1.23 1.12 -7.09
C HIS A 53 0.57 1.98 -8.17
N MET A 54 1.26 3.05 -8.59
CA MET A 54 0.74 3.99 -9.60
C MET A 54 0.38 3.30 -10.94
N TYR A 55 1.20 2.34 -11.36
CA TYR A 55 0.94 1.57 -12.57
C TYR A 55 0.76 0.10 -12.22
N ASN A 56 -0.29 -0.51 -12.74
CA ASN A 56 -0.51 -1.94 -12.63
C ASN A 56 -0.37 -2.61 -14.00
N LEU A 57 0.87 -2.75 -14.46
CA LEU A 57 1.15 -3.35 -15.76
C LEU A 57 0.84 -4.85 -15.78
N ASP A 58 0.98 -5.54 -14.64
CA ASP A 58 0.76 -7.00 -14.55
C ASP A 58 -0.71 -7.39 -14.70
N ARG A 59 -1.64 -6.47 -14.47
CA ARG A 59 -3.08 -6.67 -14.71
C ARG A 59 -3.50 -6.39 -16.15
N MET A 60 -2.58 -5.96 -17.02
CA MET A 60 -2.88 -5.67 -18.42
C MET A 60 -2.98 -6.95 -19.25
N LYS A 61 -4.11 -7.13 -19.94
CA LYS A 61 -4.28 -8.25 -20.88
C LYS A 61 -3.33 -8.06 -22.08
N TYR A 62 -2.52 -9.09 -22.36
CA TYR A 62 -1.49 -9.09 -23.42
C TYR A 62 -0.34 -8.07 -23.21
N GLN A 63 0.01 -7.77 -21.96
CA GLN A 63 1.09 -6.84 -21.59
C GLN A 63 2.36 -6.97 -22.43
N LYS A 64 2.92 -8.18 -22.57
CA LYS A 64 4.17 -8.40 -23.30
C LYS A 64 4.05 -7.98 -24.77
N THR A 65 2.98 -8.40 -25.43
CA THR A 65 2.72 -8.08 -26.84
C THR A 65 2.47 -6.59 -27.03
N THR A 66 1.71 -5.95 -26.14
CA THR A 66 1.43 -4.51 -26.24
C THR A 66 2.69 -3.69 -26.01
N MET A 67 3.51 -4.04 -25.03
CA MET A 67 4.76 -3.32 -24.76
C MET A 67 5.77 -3.49 -25.89
N SER A 68 5.91 -4.69 -26.45
CA SER A 68 6.81 -4.91 -27.60
C SER A 68 6.35 -4.15 -28.84
N LEU A 69 5.03 -4.15 -29.13
CA LEU A 69 4.49 -3.39 -30.26
C LEU A 69 4.66 -1.90 -30.05
N ALA A 70 4.39 -1.39 -28.84
CA ALA A 70 4.56 0.02 -28.52
C ALA A 70 6.00 0.49 -28.75
N VAL A 71 6.99 -0.27 -28.28
CA VAL A 71 8.41 0.04 -28.49
C VAL A 71 8.77 0.00 -29.97
N LEU A 72 8.32 -1.04 -30.69
CA LEU A 72 8.58 -1.15 -32.12
C LEU A 72 7.98 0.03 -32.89
N THR A 73 6.73 0.38 -32.63
CA THR A 73 6.04 1.51 -33.28
C THR A 73 6.76 2.83 -32.99
N ALA A 74 7.11 3.09 -31.73
CA ALA A 74 7.83 4.30 -31.36
C ALA A 74 9.18 4.40 -32.09
N PHE A 75 9.92 3.30 -32.16
CA PHE A 75 11.18 3.22 -32.90
C PHE A 75 10.98 3.44 -34.41
N SER A 76 10.01 2.75 -35.02
CA SER A 76 9.70 2.88 -36.44
C SER A 76 9.34 4.31 -36.83
N ILE A 77 8.58 5.03 -36.00
CA ILE A 77 8.27 6.45 -36.23
C ILE A 77 9.54 7.30 -36.07
N GLY A 78 10.33 7.06 -35.02
CA GLY A 78 11.57 7.79 -34.74
C GLY A 78 12.59 7.73 -35.88
N VAL A 79 12.66 6.60 -36.60
CA VAL A 79 13.57 6.41 -37.75
C VAL A 79 12.89 6.75 -39.09
N GLY A 80 11.61 6.39 -39.24
CA GLY A 80 10.88 6.56 -40.50
C GLY A 80 10.65 8.02 -40.87
N VAL A 81 10.31 8.87 -39.90
CA VAL A 81 10.02 10.29 -40.16
C VAL A 81 11.26 11.04 -40.68
N PRO A 82 12.46 10.95 -40.07
CA PRO A 82 13.66 11.59 -40.61
C PRO A 82 14.05 11.13 -42.01
N ILE A 83 13.97 9.81 -42.29
CA ILE A 83 14.29 9.27 -43.62
C ILE A 83 13.33 9.84 -44.66
N PHE A 84 12.02 9.83 -44.36
CA PHE A 84 11.02 10.38 -45.26
C PHE A 84 11.26 11.87 -45.53
N ALA A 85 11.62 12.65 -44.50
CA ALA A 85 11.93 14.06 -44.65
C ALA A 85 13.12 14.28 -45.59
N VAL A 86 14.20 13.50 -45.47
CA VAL A 86 15.37 13.60 -46.37
C VAL A 86 14.99 13.24 -47.81
N VAL A 87 14.26 12.14 -48.01
CA VAL A 87 13.79 11.72 -49.34
C VAL A 87 12.92 12.81 -49.97
N PHE A 88 12.00 13.39 -49.19
CA PHE A 88 11.15 14.47 -49.65
C PHE A 88 11.97 15.70 -50.09
N GLN A 89 13.00 16.07 -49.34
CA GLN A 89 13.88 17.18 -49.68
C GLN A 89 14.70 16.89 -50.95
N GLN A 90 15.27 15.70 -51.07
CA GLN A 90 15.99 15.28 -52.28
C GLN A 90 15.10 15.32 -53.52
N LYS A 91 13.84 14.88 -53.41
CA LYS A 91 12.87 14.94 -54.52
C LYS A 91 12.56 16.36 -54.96
N LYS A 92 12.54 17.34 -54.04
CA LYS A 92 12.38 18.76 -54.38
C LYS A 92 13.62 19.36 -55.04
N THR A 93 14.82 18.93 -54.64
CA THR A 93 16.07 19.40 -55.24
C THR A 93 16.32 18.79 -56.63
N ALA A 94 15.92 17.54 -56.86
CA ALA A 94 16.11 16.85 -58.13
C ALA A 94 15.15 17.28 -59.24
N SER A 95 14.06 17.99 -58.91
CA SER A 95 13.10 18.53 -59.89
C SER A 95 13.44 19.93 -60.39
N GLY A 96 14.63 20.46 -60.03
CA GLY A 96 15.15 21.76 -60.48
C GLY A 96 15.99 21.65 -61.73
#